data_AF-A0A950PW47-F1
#
_entry.id   AF-A0A950PW47-F1
#
_cell.length_a   1.000
_cell.length_b   1.000
_cell.length_c   1.000
_cell.angle_alpha   90.00
_cell.angle_beta   90.00
_cell.angle_gamma   90.00
#
_symmetry.space_group_name_H-M   'P 1'
#
loop_
_entity.id
_entity.type
_entity.pdbx_description
1 polymer ?
#
loop_
_entity_poly.entity_id
_entity_poly.type
_entity_poly.pdbx_seq_one_letter_code
_entity_poly.pdbx_strand_id
1 'polypeptide(L)'
;MPADDSFELLVARIGAFHITDRAMRRAQRTAEAALRDGALADESRTAYLRAARRYFAAFAGEARAHLRDVDARLEKLNQVQFNLTAERGVAVKRIEATQGVLEAISAFSEEAR
;
A
#
# COMPACT_ATOMS: atom_id res chain seq x y z
N MET A 1 12.87 16.60 -22.73
CA MET A 1 13.12 15.16 -22.86
C MET A 1 14.27 14.86 -21.91
N PRO A 2 14.13 14.12 -20.80
CA PRO A 2 15.34 13.80 -20.05
C PRO A 2 16.18 12.87 -20.94
N ALA A 3 17.45 13.25 -21.04
CA ALA A 3 18.45 12.68 -21.92
C ALA A 3 18.78 11.23 -21.54
N ASP A 4 18.94 10.38 -22.55
CA ASP A 4 19.66 9.10 -22.57
C ASP A 4 20.03 8.47 -21.21
N ASP A 5 19.07 7.78 -20.58
CA ASP A 5 19.46 6.60 -19.81
C ASP A 5 19.91 5.55 -20.83
N SER A 6 21.23 5.37 -20.99
CA SER A 6 21.77 4.36 -21.89
C SER A 6 21.16 3.00 -21.54
N PHE A 7 20.94 2.15 -22.55
CA PHE A 7 20.37 0.82 -22.34
C PHE A 7 21.14 0.02 -21.28
N GLU A 8 22.45 0.22 -21.18
CA GLU A 8 23.33 -0.32 -20.13
C GLU A 8 22.92 0.12 -18.72
N LEU A 9 22.64 1.41 -18.50
CA LEU A 9 22.18 1.93 -17.22
C LEU A 9 20.83 1.30 -16.82
N LEU A 10 19.93 1.12 -17.77
CA LEU A 10 18.66 0.44 -17.53
C LEU A 10 18.88 -1.04 -17.15
N VAL A 11 19.74 -1.76 -17.87
CA VAL A 11 20.07 -3.16 -17.55
C VAL A 11 20.70 -3.25 -16.16
N ALA A 12 21.66 -2.39 -15.82
CA ALA A 12 22.29 -2.35 -14.50
C ALA A 12 21.27 -2.06 -13.39
N ARG A 13 20.37 -1.08 -13.61
CA ARG A 13 19.31 -0.74 -12.65
C ARG A 13 18.35 -1.89 -12.42
N ILE A 14 17.96 -2.62 -13.47
CA ILE A 14 17.11 -3.80 -13.36
C ILE A 14 17.85 -4.95 -12.68
N GLY A 15 19.15 -5.12 -12.96
CA GLY A 15 20.01 -6.12 -12.33
C GLY A 15 20.17 -5.96 -10.82
N ALA A 16 19.98 -4.75 -10.29
CA ALA A 16 19.97 -4.48 -8.85
C ALA A 16 18.74 -5.04 -8.12
N PHE A 17 17.68 -5.45 -8.83
CA PHE A 17 16.51 -6.07 -8.22
C PHE A 17 16.73 -7.55 -7.94
N HIS A 18 16.10 -8.06 -6.87
CA HIS A 18 15.94 -9.50 -6.68
C HIS A 18 14.89 -10.05 -7.65
N ILE A 19 15.32 -10.36 -8.88
CA ILE A 19 14.43 -10.87 -9.93
C ILE A 19 14.03 -12.31 -9.59
N THR A 20 12.74 -12.58 -9.36
CA THR A 20 12.28 -13.93 -9.02
C THR A 20 11.89 -14.77 -10.24
N ASP A 21 11.39 -14.14 -11.31
CA ASP A 21 10.94 -14.81 -12.52
C ASP A 21 12.10 -15.42 -13.33
N ARG A 22 11.99 -16.70 -13.70
CA ARG A 22 13.05 -17.44 -14.41
C ARG A 22 13.30 -16.88 -15.80
N ALA A 23 12.26 -16.44 -16.51
CA ALA A 23 12.40 -15.90 -17.86
C ALA A 23 13.09 -14.53 -17.82
N MET A 24 12.71 -13.65 -16.88
CA MET A 24 13.35 -12.36 -16.69
C MET A 24 14.80 -12.50 -16.22
N ARG A 25 15.11 -13.41 -15.29
CA ARG A 25 16.51 -13.69 -14.90
C ARG A 25 17.37 -14.15 -16.08
N ARG A 26 16.82 -14.95 -17.00
CA ARG A 26 17.52 -15.35 -18.21
C ARG A 26 17.76 -14.15 -19.13
N ALA A 27 16.73 -13.36 -19.39
CA ALA A 27 16.84 -12.15 -20.21
C ALA A 27 17.89 -11.17 -19.65
N GLN A 28 17.91 -10.97 -18.33
CA GLN A 28 18.90 -10.15 -17.63
C GLN A 28 20.33 -10.64 -17.88
N ARG A 29 20.60 -11.92 -17.62
CA ARG A 29 21.95 -12.48 -17.82
C ARG A 29 22.41 -12.42 -19.27
N THR A 30 21.49 -12.63 -20.22
CA THR A 30 21.80 -12.51 -21.65
C THR A 30 22.15 -11.06 -22.02
N ALA A 31 21.40 -10.08 -21.52
CA ALA A 31 21.70 -8.66 -21.75
C ALA A 31 23.03 -8.24 -21.11
N GLU A 32 23.31 -8.64 -19.87
CA GLU A 32 24.58 -8.36 -19.17
C GLU A 32 25.78 -9.01 -19.85
N ALA A 33 25.63 -10.21 -20.41
CA ALA A 33 26.70 -10.85 -21.19
C ALA A 33 26.96 -10.09 -22.49
N ALA A 34 25.92 -9.82 -23.28
CA ALA A 34 26.03 -9.12 -24.55
C ALA A 34 26.61 -7.70 -24.42
N LEU A 35 26.27 -6.98 -23.34
CA LEU A 35 26.83 -5.67 -23.04
C LEU A 35 28.31 -5.72 -22.66
N ARG A 36 28.75 -6.76 -21.94
CA ARG A 36 30.18 -6.97 -21.64
C ARG A 36 30.99 -7.29 -22.90
N ASP A 37 30.40 -8.03 -23.83
CA ASP A 37 31.02 -8.41 -25.09
C ASP A 37 30.96 -7.28 -26.15
N GLY A 38 30.33 -6.14 -25.83
CA GLY A 38 30.26 -4.95 -26.67
C GLY A 38 29.27 -5.04 -27.83
N ALA A 39 28.42 -6.06 -27.89
CA ALA A 39 27.47 -6.26 -28.97
C ALA A 39 26.14 -6.85 -28.48
N LEU A 40 25.05 -6.09 -28.62
CA LEU A 40 23.68 -6.57 -28.44
C LEU A 40 22.87 -6.27 -29.70
N ALA A 41 22.33 -7.32 -30.32
CA ALA A 41 21.42 -7.18 -31.46
C ALA A 41 20.11 -6.47 -31.05
N ASP A 42 19.55 -5.66 -31.96
CA ASP A 42 18.34 -4.86 -31.71
C ASP A 42 17.11 -5.72 -31.36
N GLU A 43 17.01 -6.92 -31.93
CA GLU A 43 15.94 -7.88 -31.60
C GLU A 43 16.06 -8.34 -30.14
N SER A 44 17.29 -8.57 -29.67
CA SER A 44 17.58 -9.00 -28.31
C SER A 44 17.32 -7.87 -27.31
N ARG A 45 17.68 -6.64 -27.67
CA ARG A 45 17.30 -5.42 -26.93
C ARG A 45 15.79 -5.31 -26.79
N THR A 46 15.05 -5.43 -27.89
CA THR A 46 13.59 -5.33 -27.89
C THR A 46 12.92 -6.44 -27.07
N ALA A 47 13.42 -7.67 -27.19
CA ALA A 47 12.94 -8.81 -26.41
C ALA A 47 13.17 -8.61 -24.91
N TYR A 48 14.35 -8.11 -24.52
CA TYR A 48 14.66 -7.78 -23.13
C TYR A 48 13.73 -6.70 -22.58
N LEU A 49 13.54 -5.58 -23.30
CA LEU A 49 12.63 -4.51 -22.88
C LEU A 49 11.20 -5.00 -22.69
N ARG A 50 10.73 -5.89 -23.57
CA ARG A 50 9.40 -6.51 -23.45
C ARG A 50 9.30 -7.40 -22.21
N ALA A 51 10.32 -8.21 -21.94
CA ALA A 51 10.37 -9.06 -20.75
C ALA A 51 10.38 -8.22 -19.46
N ALA A 52 11.24 -7.20 -19.40
CA ALA A 52 11.33 -6.26 -18.30
C ALA A 52 10.00 -5.55 -18.05
N ARG A 53 9.39 -5.00 -19.10
CA ARG A 53 8.09 -4.33 -19.00
C ARG A 53 7.02 -5.27 -18.45
N ARG A 54 6.94 -6.51 -18.95
CA ARG A 54 5.96 -7.49 -18.47
C ARG A 54 6.18 -7.83 -16.99
N TYR A 55 7.44 -8.08 -16.62
CA TYR A 55 7.82 -8.39 -15.24
C TYR A 55 7.40 -7.28 -14.28
N PHE A 56 7.88 -6.04 -14.50
CA PHE A 56 7.59 -4.93 -13.59
C PHE A 56 6.12 -4.47 -13.65
N ALA A 57 5.44 -4.61 -14.78
CA ALA A 57 4.01 -4.29 -14.86
C ALA A 57 3.15 -5.22 -14.00
N ALA A 58 3.49 -6.52 -13.95
CA ALA A 58 2.80 -7.48 -13.08
C ALA A 58 2.99 -7.12 -11.60
N PHE A 59 4.24 -6.90 -11.17
CA PHE A 59 4.55 -6.48 -9.80
C PHE A 59 3.85 -5.17 -9.41
N ALA A 60 3.88 -4.17 -10.29
CA ALA A 60 3.19 -2.90 -10.04
C ALA A 60 1.67 -3.08 -9.99
N GLY A 61 1.11 -3.99 -10.77
CA GLY A 61 -0.30 -4.35 -10.74
C GLY A 61 -0.70 -4.98 -9.41
N GLU A 62 0.05 -5.96 -8.95
CA GLU A 62 -0.15 -6.65 -7.66
C GLU A 62 -0.03 -5.68 -6.49
N ALA A 63 1.03 -4.88 -6.44
CA ALA A 63 1.24 -3.89 -5.38
C ALA A 63 0.09 -2.87 -5.31
N ARG A 64 -0.41 -2.39 -6.47
CA ARG A 64 -1.56 -1.48 -6.52
C ARG A 64 -2.86 -2.16 -6.09
N ALA A 65 -3.06 -3.43 -6.45
CA ALA A 65 -4.23 -4.18 -6.03
C ALA A 65 -4.23 -4.39 -4.51
N HIS A 66 -3.07 -4.75 -3.95
CA HIS A 66 -2.89 -4.88 -2.52
C HIS A 66 -3.13 -3.55 -1.79
N LEU A 67 -2.57 -2.44 -2.30
CA LEU A 67 -2.80 -1.11 -1.73
C LEU A 67 -4.30 -0.76 -1.70
N ARG A 68 -5.03 -0.98 -2.79
CA ARG A 68 -6.49 -0.74 -2.84
C ARG A 68 -7.27 -1.57 -1.82
N ASP A 69 -6.87 -2.83 -1.61
CA ASP A 69 -7.48 -3.70 -0.59
C ASP A 69 -7.19 -3.20 0.83
N VAL A 70 -5.95 -2.78 1.10
CA VAL A 70 -5.58 -2.16 2.38
C VAL A 70 -6.38 -0.87 2.62
N ASP A 71 -6.47 0.01 1.63
CA ASP A 71 -7.23 1.26 1.73
C ASP A 71 -8.72 1.00 2.01
N ALA A 72 -9.32 0.03 1.32
CA ALA A 72 -10.72 -0.34 1.55
C ALA A 72 -10.96 -0.88 2.98
N ARG A 73 -10.01 -1.64 3.53
CA ARG A 73 -10.08 -2.13 4.91
C ARG A 73 -9.91 -1.00 5.91
N LEU A 74 -8.99 -0.07 5.67
CA LEU A 74 -8.79 1.11 6.51
C LEU A 74 -10.04 1.98 6.55
N GLU A 75 -10.65 2.23 5.40
CA GLU A 75 -11.90 3.00 5.32
C GLU A 75 -13.03 2.36 6.13
N LYS A 76 -13.18 1.03 6.03
CA LYS A 76 -14.16 0.29 6.83
C LYS A 76 -13.88 0.42 8.34
N LEU A 77 -12.63 0.33 8.75
CA LEU A 77 -12.24 0.48 10.17
C LEU A 77 -12.49 1.91 10.67
N ASN A 78 -12.19 2.92 9.86
CA ASN A 78 -12.46 4.31 10.18
C ASN A 78 -13.95 4.56 10.40
N GLN A 79 -14.82 4.00 9.55
CA GLN A 79 -16.26 4.11 9.74
C GLN A 79 -16.74 3.46 11.05
N VAL A 80 -16.20 2.29 11.40
CA VAL A 80 -16.51 1.63 12.67
C VAL A 80 -16.05 2.49 13.85
N GLN A 81 -14.84 3.02 13.81
CA GLN A 81 -14.30 3.90 14.84
C GLN A 81 -15.15 5.17 15.00
N PHE A 82 -15.58 5.77 13.89
CA PHE A 82 -16.47 6.93 13.89
C PHE A 82 -17.79 6.62 14.59
N ASN A 83 -18.44 5.51 14.23
CA ASN A 83 -19.70 5.09 14.84
C ASN A 83 -19.55 4.83 16.34
N LEU A 84 -18.52 4.08 16.75
CA LEU A 84 -18.24 3.80 18.15
C LEU A 84 -17.95 5.07 18.96
N THR A 85 -17.29 6.06 18.34
CA THR A 85 -17.05 7.36 18.97
C THR A 85 -18.35 8.12 19.22
N ALA A 86 -19.29 8.08 18.26
CA ALA A 86 -20.61 8.67 18.41
C ALA A 86 -21.43 7.95 19.50
N GLU A 87 -21.45 6.61 19.50
CA GLU A 87 -22.11 5.79 20.54
C GLU A 87 -21.57 6.10 21.93
N ARG A 88 -20.23 6.21 22.06
CA ARG A 88 -19.59 6.62 23.31
C ARG A 88 -20.07 8.02 23.75
N GLY A 89 -20.15 8.98 22.82
CA GLY A 89 -20.66 10.32 23.12
C GLY A 89 -22.08 10.31 23.67
N VAL A 90 -22.97 9.50 23.07
CA VAL A 90 -24.35 9.33 23.56
C VAL A 90 -24.37 8.70 24.95
N ALA A 91 -23.57 7.65 25.18
CA ALA A 91 -23.48 6.99 26.49
C ALA A 91 -23.01 7.95 27.58
N VAL A 92 -21.98 8.77 27.31
CA VAL A 92 -21.49 9.81 28.23
C VAL A 92 -22.60 10.80 28.58
N LYS A 93 -23.32 11.32 27.58
CA LYS A 93 -24.42 12.27 27.83
C LYS A 93 -25.55 11.65 28.63
N ARG A 94 -25.86 10.37 28.41
CA ARG A 94 -26.86 9.64 29.20
C ARG A 94 -26.40 9.50 30.66
N ILE A 95 -25.14 9.14 30.89
CA ILE A 95 -24.57 9.03 32.24
C ILE A 95 -24.69 10.37 32.96
N GLU A 96 -24.19 11.45 32.36
CA GLU A 96 -24.25 12.81 32.93
C GLU A 96 -25.69 13.19 33.32
N ALA A 97 -26.66 12.97 32.42
CA ALA A 97 -28.06 13.28 32.68
C ALA A 97 -28.65 12.45 33.83
N THR A 98 -28.37 11.14 33.86
CA THR A 98 -28.88 10.25 34.92
C THR A 98 -28.23 10.52 36.27
N GLN A 99 -26.94 10.86 36.30
CA GLN A 99 -26.24 11.23 37.53
C GLN A 99 -26.83 12.50 38.14
N GLY A 100 -27.08 13.54 37.33
CA GLY A 100 -27.72 14.76 37.84
C GLY A 100 -29.11 14.50 38.44
N VAL A 101 -29.89 13.58 37.86
CA VAL A 101 -31.19 13.17 38.44
C VAL A 101 -31.00 12.41 39.75
N LEU A 102 -30.06 11.47 39.82
CA LEU A 102 -29.77 10.70 41.04
C LEU A 102 -29.29 11.60 42.18
N GLU A 103 -28.44 12.60 41.88
CA GLU A 103 -27.99 13.61 42.83
C GLU A 103 -29.16 14.43 43.37
N ALA A 104 -30.06 14.90 42.48
CA ALA A 104 -31.25 15.63 42.90
C ALA A 104 -32.18 14.78 43.78
N ILE A 105 -32.43 13.52 43.43
CA ILE A 105 -33.22 12.59 44.25
C ILE A 105 -32.60 12.40 45.63
N SER A 106 -31.28 12.28 45.70
CA SER A 106 -30.55 12.08 46.96
C SER A 106 -30.71 13.29 47.87
N ALA A 107 -30.54 14.51 47.34
CA ALA A 107 -30.73 15.75 48.09
C ALA A 107 -32.14 15.86 48.71
N PHE A 108 -33.20 15.60 47.93
CA PHE A 108 -34.57 15.62 48.44
C PHE A 108 -34.86 14.53 49.47
N SER A 109 -34.19 13.38 49.37
CA SER A 109 -34.38 12.26 50.30
C SER A 109 -33.67 12.50 51.64
N GLU A 110 -32.60 13.29 51.65
CA GLU A 110 -31.87 13.69 52.86
C GLU A 110 -32.58 14.83 53.60
N GLU A 111 -33.18 15.79 52.89
CA GLU A 111 -33.99 16.87 53.49
C GLU A 111 -35.29 16.39 54.15
N ALA A 112 -35.78 15.22 53.78
CA ALA A 112 -37.02 14.63 54.31
C ALA A 112 -36.82 13.78 55.59
N ARG A 113 -35.58 13.65 56.09
CA ARG A 113 -35.22 12.92 57.33
C ARG A 113 -34.91 13.88 58.47
#